data_AF-A0A3N0X2M4-F1
#
_entry.id   AF-A0A3N0X2M4-F1
#
_cell.length_a   1.000
_cell.length_b   1.000
_cell.length_c   1.000
_cell.angle_alpha   90.00
_cell.angle_beta   90.00
_cell.angle_gamma   90.00
#
_symmetry.space_group_name_H-M   'P 1'
#
loop_
_entity.id
_entity.type
_entity.pdbx_description
1 polymer ?
#
loop_
_entity_poly.entity_id
_entity_poly.type
_entity_poly.pdbx_seq_one_letter_code
_entity_poly.pdbx_strand_id
1 'polypeptide(L)'
;MFALIFLSSCREIVNTVLDIFPPFEVPFSTQISAPFVGVSTTSYTKVPEIGMNINLDDQIKARNPKYSIRNVKSVKMSELTATYVSSSQGTKLDVIKNARIYVKSGNLPDKLIASVENNTNPNQIVFTTTNSEIVDYFQTNQNSLVIEVQGSKVAADQITMKLNAVFKVRAEL
;
A
#
# COMPACT_ATOMS: atom_id res chain seq x y z
N MET A 1 2.72 72.83 -12.02
CA MET A 1 3.46 71.66 -11.49
C MET A 1 2.42 70.72 -10.88
N PHE A 2 1.95 69.75 -11.67
CA PHE A 2 0.96 68.76 -11.27
C PHE A 2 1.61 67.41 -11.51
N ALA A 3 1.85 66.65 -10.44
CA ALA A 3 2.42 65.33 -10.48
C ALA A 3 1.33 64.31 -10.85
N LEU A 4 1.54 63.56 -11.92
CA LEU A 4 0.77 62.36 -12.27
C LEU A 4 1.72 61.17 -12.15
N ILE A 5 1.61 60.48 -11.02
CA ILE A 5 2.29 59.21 -10.76
C ILE A 5 1.46 58.14 -11.48
N PHE A 6 1.96 57.67 -12.62
CA PHE A 6 1.44 56.49 -13.29
C PHE A 6 1.88 55.23 -12.53
N LEU A 7 1.08 54.81 -11.55
CA LEU A 7 1.08 53.45 -11.04
C LEU A 7 0.42 52.55 -12.09
N SER A 8 1.20 51.99 -13.01
CA SER A 8 0.72 50.96 -13.94
C SER A 8 1.26 49.59 -13.53
N SER A 9 0.36 48.85 -12.89
CA SER A 9 0.23 47.39 -12.90
C SER A 9 1.46 46.53 -12.58
N CYS A 10 1.59 46.14 -11.31
CA CYS A 10 1.95 44.76 -10.97
C CYS A 10 0.83 43.84 -11.49
N ARG A 11 0.90 43.44 -12.76
CA ARG A 11 0.03 42.40 -13.32
C ARG A 11 0.44 41.05 -12.70
N GLU A 12 -0.44 40.54 -11.84
CA GLU A 12 -0.74 39.13 -11.62
C GLU A 12 0.45 38.17 -11.44
N ILE A 13 1.02 38.16 -10.23
CA ILE A 13 1.62 36.94 -9.66
C ILE A 13 0.70 36.48 -8.53
N VAL A 14 -0.51 36.03 -8.86
CA VAL A 14 -1.37 35.31 -7.91
C VAL A 14 -2.21 34.32 -8.70
N ASN A 15 -2.19 33.04 -8.29
CA ASN A 15 -3.05 31.93 -8.72
C ASN A 15 -2.51 30.89 -9.71
N THR A 16 -1.24 30.46 -9.59
CA THR A 16 -0.82 29.15 -10.16
C THR A 16 -0.41 28.13 -9.10
N VAL A 17 -0.42 28.50 -7.80
CA VAL A 17 0.11 27.66 -6.71
C VAL A 17 -0.99 27.07 -5.80
N LEU A 18 -2.26 27.44 -5.98
CA LEU A 18 -3.30 27.23 -4.96
C LEU A 18 -4.21 26.01 -5.13
N ASP A 19 -4.08 25.23 -6.22
CA ASP A 19 -4.91 24.04 -6.45
C ASP A 19 -4.10 22.72 -6.41
N ILE A 20 -3.05 22.69 -5.57
CA ILE A 20 -2.29 21.45 -5.30
C ILE A 20 -2.92 20.75 -4.09
N PHE A 21 -3.44 19.54 -4.30
CA PHE A 21 -3.89 18.68 -3.20
C PHE A 21 -2.65 18.10 -2.51
N PRO A 22 -2.40 18.39 -1.22
CA PRO A 22 -1.21 17.91 -0.55
C PRO A 22 -1.19 16.37 -0.53
N PRO A 23 -0.03 15.74 -0.76
CA PRO A 23 0.08 14.29 -0.67
C PRO A 23 -0.43 13.79 0.69
N PHE A 24 -1.14 12.68 0.68
CA PHE A 24 -1.73 12.10 1.88
C PHE A 24 -1.51 10.61 1.93
N GLU A 25 -1.74 10.04 3.11
CA GLU A 25 -1.57 8.62 3.35
C GLU A 25 -2.92 7.94 3.60
N VAL A 26 -3.05 6.74 3.06
CA VAL A 26 -4.18 5.84 3.26
C VAL A 26 -3.64 4.59 3.96
N PRO A 27 -3.87 4.46 5.28
CA PRO A 27 -3.47 3.28 6.02
C PRO A 27 -4.43 2.13 5.75
N PHE A 28 -3.90 0.91 5.74
CA PHE A 28 -4.65 -0.34 5.71
C PHE A 28 -4.10 -1.27 6.79
N SER A 29 -4.98 -1.88 7.57
CA SER A 29 -4.60 -2.83 8.61
C SER A 29 -5.58 -3.99 8.64
N THR A 30 -5.06 -5.20 8.71
CA THR A 30 -5.88 -6.41 8.80
C THR A 30 -5.14 -7.51 9.55
N GLN A 31 -5.89 -8.46 10.12
CA GLN A 31 -5.35 -9.68 10.69
C GLN A 31 -5.63 -10.85 9.75
N ILE A 32 -4.60 -11.66 9.50
CA ILE A 32 -4.70 -12.83 8.64
C ILE A 32 -4.19 -14.05 9.37
N SER A 33 -4.88 -15.17 9.21
CA SER A 33 -4.44 -16.47 9.69
C SER A 33 -4.05 -17.33 8.49
N ALA A 34 -2.75 -17.56 8.33
CA ALA A 34 -2.20 -18.35 7.24
C ALA A 34 -1.89 -19.77 7.73
N PRO A 35 -2.45 -20.84 7.10
CA PRO A 35 -1.99 -22.19 7.35
C PRO A 35 -0.59 -22.37 6.74
N PHE A 36 0.36 -22.80 7.56
CA PHE A 36 1.73 -23.13 7.13
C PHE A 36 1.89 -24.61 6.75
N VAL A 37 0.86 -25.42 6.98
CA VAL A 37 0.77 -26.80 6.49
C VAL A 37 0.86 -26.77 4.96
N GLY A 38 2.00 -27.18 4.41
CA GLY A 38 2.24 -27.22 2.96
C GLY A 38 2.96 -26.00 2.37
N VAL A 39 3.43 -25.04 3.19
CA VAL A 39 4.32 -24.00 2.71
C VAL A 39 5.66 -24.63 2.29
N SER A 40 5.99 -24.48 1.02
CA SER A 40 7.22 -25.02 0.44
C SER A 40 8.46 -24.29 0.95
N THR A 41 9.54 -25.02 1.15
CA THR A 41 10.86 -24.47 1.45
C THR A 41 11.68 -24.14 0.20
N THR A 42 11.23 -24.61 -0.97
CA THR A 42 11.96 -24.48 -2.25
C THR A 42 11.24 -23.61 -3.28
N SER A 43 9.93 -23.44 -3.13
CA SER A 43 9.08 -22.66 -4.03
C SER A 43 8.16 -21.73 -3.24
N TYR A 44 7.62 -20.73 -3.93
CA TYR A 44 6.63 -19.83 -3.36
C TYR A 44 5.25 -20.50 -3.32
N THR A 45 4.56 -20.33 -2.20
CA THR A 45 3.20 -20.81 -1.96
C THR A 45 2.28 -19.60 -1.83
N LYS A 46 1.24 -19.55 -2.66
CA LYS A 46 0.23 -18.48 -2.62
C LYS A 46 -0.71 -18.70 -1.44
N VAL A 47 -0.83 -17.71 -0.56
CA VAL A 47 -1.85 -17.73 0.51
C VAL A 47 -3.15 -17.10 0.00
N PRO A 48 -4.29 -17.30 0.68
CA PRO A 48 -5.57 -16.70 0.28
C PRO A 48 -5.48 -15.19 0.08
N GLU A 49 -6.21 -14.70 -0.92
CA GLU A 49 -6.29 -13.29 -1.27
C GLU A 49 -6.93 -12.47 -0.15
N ILE A 50 -6.39 -11.27 0.10
CA ILE A 50 -6.82 -10.39 1.19
C ILE A 50 -7.47 -9.15 0.56
N GLY A 51 -8.79 -9.05 0.65
CA GLY A 51 -9.51 -7.86 0.21
C GLY A 51 -9.09 -6.63 1.02
N MET A 52 -8.54 -5.62 0.36
CA MET A 52 -8.27 -4.31 0.97
C MET A 52 -9.55 -3.46 0.99
N ASN A 53 -10.35 -3.56 -0.06
CA ASN A 53 -11.62 -2.86 -0.23
C ASN A 53 -11.53 -1.33 -0.04
N ILE A 54 -10.39 -0.74 -0.39
CA ILE A 54 -10.15 0.69 -0.22
C ILE A 54 -10.90 1.47 -1.28
N ASN A 55 -11.88 2.28 -0.87
CA ASN A 55 -12.50 3.27 -1.76
C ASN A 55 -11.70 4.58 -1.72
N LEU A 56 -10.75 4.71 -2.66
CA LEU A 56 -9.88 5.88 -2.69
C LEU A 56 -10.64 7.17 -3.10
N ASP A 57 -11.70 7.06 -3.90
CA ASP A 57 -12.53 8.20 -4.28
C ASP A 57 -13.22 8.84 -3.06
N ASP A 58 -13.81 8.00 -2.18
CA ASP A 58 -14.42 8.46 -0.93
C ASP A 58 -13.39 9.11 0.00
N GLN A 59 -12.19 8.52 0.11
CA GLN A 59 -11.10 9.06 0.94
C GLN A 59 -10.62 10.43 0.44
N ILE A 60 -10.59 10.65 -0.89
CA ILE A 60 -10.23 11.94 -1.49
C ILE A 60 -11.33 12.96 -1.24
N LYS A 61 -12.59 12.61 -1.54
CA LYS A 61 -13.74 13.51 -1.37
C LYS A 61 -13.95 13.93 0.08
N ALA A 62 -13.69 13.03 1.03
CA ALA A 62 -13.73 13.34 2.46
C ALA A 62 -12.70 14.41 2.87
N ARG A 63 -11.57 14.50 2.15
CA ARG A 63 -10.52 15.50 2.39
C ARG A 63 -10.76 16.79 1.62
N ASN A 64 -11.15 16.69 0.35
CA ASN A 64 -11.56 17.83 -0.47
C ASN A 64 -12.60 17.39 -1.53
N PRO A 65 -13.87 17.80 -1.40
CA PRO A 65 -14.94 17.42 -2.33
C PRO A 65 -14.74 17.85 -3.78
N LYS A 66 -13.81 18.79 -4.06
CA LYS A 66 -13.47 19.22 -5.43
C LYS A 66 -12.63 18.19 -6.19
N TYR A 67 -12.02 17.25 -5.48
CA TYR A 67 -11.17 16.21 -6.06
C TYR A 67 -11.89 14.87 -6.07
N SER A 68 -11.46 14.00 -6.97
CA SER A 68 -11.94 12.63 -7.13
C SER A 68 -10.79 11.70 -7.50
N ILE A 69 -11.08 10.41 -7.62
CA ILE A 69 -10.12 9.42 -8.13
C ILE A 69 -9.52 9.79 -9.50
N ARG A 70 -10.25 10.57 -10.32
CA ARG A 70 -9.78 11.05 -11.63
C ARG A 70 -8.63 12.06 -11.53
N ASN A 71 -8.48 12.70 -10.38
CA ASN A 71 -7.42 13.67 -10.12
C ASN A 71 -6.15 13.00 -9.55
N VAL A 72 -6.19 11.69 -9.25
CA VAL A 72 -5.03 10.98 -8.71
C VAL A 72 -3.98 10.77 -9.79
N LYS A 73 -2.77 11.23 -9.52
CA LYS A 73 -1.61 11.05 -10.40
C LYS A 73 -0.69 9.93 -9.93
N SER A 74 -0.72 9.63 -8.63
CA SER A 74 0.16 8.61 -8.06
C SER A 74 -0.45 7.98 -6.82
N VAL A 75 -0.34 6.65 -6.73
CA VAL A 75 -0.53 5.82 -5.55
C VAL A 75 0.67 4.90 -5.47
N LYS A 76 1.39 4.93 -4.35
CA LYS A 76 2.54 4.05 -4.09
C LYS A 76 2.49 3.53 -2.67
N MET A 77 2.89 2.28 -2.48
CA MET A 77 3.09 1.74 -1.14
C MET A 77 4.34 2.39 -0.52
N SER A 78 4.19 3.06 0.61
CA SER A 78 5.31 3.65 1.36
C SER A 78 5.85 2.69 2.40
N GLU A 79 4.96 1.94 3.07
CA GLU A 79 5.32 1.03 4.15
C GLU A 79 4.47 -0.24 4.10
N LEU A 80 5.09 -1.37 4.45
CA LEU A 80 4.39 -2.63 4.73
C LEU A 80 5.11 -3.41 5.83
N THR A 81 4.38 -3.79 6.85
CA THR A 81 4.87 -4.63 7.94
C THR A 81 3.88 -5.74 8.29
N ALA A 82 4.39 -6.91 8.68
CA ALA A 82 3.60 -7.96 9.29
C ALA A 82 4.10 -8.21 10.72
N THR A 83 3.23 -8.15 11.71
CA THR A 83 3.56 -8.39 13.12
C THR A 83 2.92 -9.67 13.60
N TYR A 84 3.67 -10.48 14.36
CA TYR A 84 3.17 -11.69 14.96
C TYR A 84 2.04 -11.38 15.95
N VAL A 85 0.94 -12.14 15.88
CA VAL A 85 -0.15 -12.07 16.86
C VAL A 85 -0.20 -13.36 17.68
N SER A 86 -0.34 -14.50 17.01
CA SER A 86 -0.47 -15.81 17.66
C SER A 86 -0.17 -16.96 16.71
N SER A 87 -0.02 -18.17 17.24
CA SER A 87 0.05 -19.40 16.47
C SER A 87 -0.49 -20.58 17.27
N SER A 88 -0.95 -21.63 16.59
CA SER A 88 -1.51 -22.82 17.24
C SER A 88 -0.44 -23.70 17.89
N GLN A 89 0.76 -23.77 17.33
CA GLN A 89 1.87 -24.62 17.79
C GLN A 89 3.11 -23.81 18.22
N GLY A 90 2.97 -22.49 18.39
CA GLY A 90 4.06 -21.62 18.85
C GLY A 90 5.05 -21.20 17.75
N THR A 91 4.83 -21.57 16.49
CA THR A 91 5.67 -21.12 15.36
C THR A 91 5.58 -19.60 15.20
N LYS A 92 6.70 -18.96 14.92
CA LYS A 92 6.86 -17.51 14.79
C LYS A 92 7.15 -17.12 13.33
N LEU A 93 7.30 -15.82 13.05
CA LEU A 93 7.41 -15.31 11.67
C LEU A 93 8.74 -15.63 10.97
N ASP A 94 9.77 -16.05 11.69
CA ASP A 94 11.05 -16.54 11.15
C ASP A 94 10.89 -17.86 10.36
N VAL A 95 9.73 -18.51 10.45
CA VAL A 95 9.37 -19.61 9.54
C VAL A 95 9.15 -19.12 8.10
N ILE A 96 8.79 -17.85 7.90
CA ILE A 96 8.67 -17.23 6.58
C ILE A 96 10.07 -16.73 6.22
N LYS A 97 10.74 -17.43 5.29
CA LYS A 97 12.06 -17.05 4.80
C LYS A 97 11.95 -15.88 3.83
N ASN A 98 11.12 -16.05 2.81
CA ASN A 98 10.90 -15.06 1.77
C ASN A 98 9.41 -14.84 1.61
N ALA A 99 9.02 -13.61 1.24
CA ALA A 99 7.65 -13.34 0.86
C ALA A 99 7.57 -12.24 -0.19
N ARG A 100 6.58 -12.36 -1.07
CA ARG A 100 6.28 -11.40 -2.14
C ARG A 100 4.83 -10.98 -2.03
N ILE A 101 4.60 -9.68 -2.17
CA ILE A 101 3.30 -9.06 -1.99
C ILE A 101 2.95 -8.37 -3.29
N TYR A 102 1.80 -8.73 -3.83
CA TYR A 102 1.26 -8.21 -5.06
C TYR A 102 -0.04 -7.49 -4.78
N VAL A 103 -0.31 -6.42 -5.54
CA VAL A 103 -1.65 -5.82 -5.61
C VAL A 103 -2.41 -6.44 -6.78
N LYS A 104 -3.70 -6.64 -6.60
CA LYS A 104 -4.62 -7.14 -7.61
C LYS A 104 -5.91 -6.32 -7.60
N SER A 105 -6.47 -6.09 -8.79
CA SER A 105 -7.79 -5.48 -8.95
C SER A 105 -8.41 -5.86 -10.29
N GLY A 106 -9.64 -6.39 -10.26
CA GLY A 106 -10.39 -6.79 -11.45
C GLY A 106 -9.57 -7.71 -12.39
N ASN A 107 -9.43 -7.28 -13.64
CA ASN A 107 -8.71 -8.00 -14.69
C ASN A 107 -7.26 -7.50 -14.90
N LEU A 108 -6.75 -6.64 -14.02
CA LEU A 108 -5.35 -6.21 -14.09
C LEU A 108 -4.42 -7.35 -13.67
N PRO A 109 -3.23 -7.48 -14.28
CA PRO A 109 -2.24 -8.46 -13.85
C PRO A 109 -1.76 -8.17 -12.42
N ASP A 110 -1.48 -9.22 -11.63
CA ASP A 110 -0.92 -9.05 -10.28
C ASP A 110 0.40 -8.27 -10.35
N LYS A 111 0.53 -7.18 -9.59
CA LYS A 111 1.73 -6.31 -9.62
C LYS A 111 2.48 -6.36 -8.31
N LEU A 112 3.76 -6.73 -8.35
CA LEU A 112 4.63 -6.78 -7.18
C LEU A 112 4.79 -5.37 -6.60
N ILE A 113 4.48 -5.23 -5.31
CA ILE A 113 4.51 -3.97 -4.57
C ILE A 113 5.46 -4.00 -3.38
N ALA A 114 5.74 -5.17 -2.81
CA ALA A 114 6.70 -5.33 -1.74
C ALA A 114 7.26 -6.76 -1.67
N SER A 115 8.44 -6.92 -1.10
CA SER A 115 9.05 -8.23 -0.87
C SER A 115 9.96 -8.22 0.35
N VAL A 116 10.19 -9.40 0.90
CA VAL A 116 11.22 -9.66 1.91
C VAL A 116 11.98 -10.91 1.49
N GLU A 117 13.29 -10.89 1.71
CA GLU A 117 14.17 -12.01 1.43
C GLU A 117 14.98 -12.32 2.70
N ASN A 118 15.15 -13.60 3.00
CA ASN A 118 15.88 -14.13 4.15
C ASN A 118 15.48 -13.50 5.49
N ASN A 119 14.18 -13.35 5.75
CA ASN A 119 13.69 -12.94 7.05
C ASN A 119 14.12 -13.93 8.14
N THR A 120 14.61 -13.39 9.25
CA THR A 120 15.03 -14.13 10.44
C THR A 120 14.34 -13.61 11.70
N ASN A 121 13.52 -12.56 11.60
CA ASN A 121 12.88 -11.95 12.75
C ASN A 121 11.60 -12.72 13.10
N PRO A 122 11.48 -13.24 14.34
CA PRO A 122 10.33 -14.04 14.76
C PRO A 122 9.06 -13.21 15.00
N ASN A 123 9.18 -11.91 15.28
CA ASN A 123 8.08 -11.08 15.76
C ASN A 123 7.55 -10.10 14.72
N GLN A 124 8.39 -9.70 13.75
CA GLN A 124 8.02 -8.72 12.75
C GLN A 124 8.75 -8.97 11.43
N ILE A 125 8.02 -8.88 10.32
CA ILE A 125 8.56 -8.80 8.98
C ILE A 125 8.40 -7.36 8.51
N VAL A 126 9.51 -6.72 8.15
CA VAL A 126 9.52 -5.42 7.49
C VAL A 126 9.82 -5.67 6.02
N PHE A 127 8.88 -5.28 5.16
CA PHE A 127 9.02 -5.51 3.73
C PHE A 127 9.74 -4.35 3.05
N THR A 128 10.56 -4.67 2.06
CA THR A 128 11.08 -3.68 1.13
C THR A 128 10.00 -3.37 0.10
N THR A 129 9.52 -2.13 0.09
CA THR A 129 8.53 -1.67 -0.89
C THR A 129 9.19 -1.38 -2.24
N THR A 130 8.45 -1.60 -3.31
CA THR A 130 8.85 -1.21 -4.67
C THR A 130 8.41 0.23 -4.94
N ASN A 131 9.07 0.91 -5.88
CA ASN A 131 8.63 2.24 -6.34
C ASN A 131 7.51 2.17 -7.40
N SER A 132 6.75 1.06 -7.42
CA SER A 132 5.70 0.78 -8.39
C SER A 132 4.53 1.75 -8.27
N GLU A 133 4.14 2.36 -9.38
CA GLU A 133 2.91 3.14 -9.49
C GLU A 133 1.70 2.20 -9.60
N ILE A 134 0.71 2.35 -8.72
CA ILE A 134 -0.42 1.42 -8.60
C ILE A 134 -1.79 2.12 -8.64
N VAL A 135 -1.86 3.35 -9.13
CA VAL A 135 -3.13 4.10 -9.27
C VAL A 135 -4.26 3.30 -9.94
N ASP A 136 -3.95 2.53 -10.98
CA ASP A 136 -4.95 1.74 -11.74
C ASP A 136 -5.65 0.68 -10.88
N TYR A 137 -4.98 0.19 -9.83
CA TYR A 137 -5.52 -0.80 -8.90
C TYR A 137 -6.48 -0.19 -7.87
N PHE A 138 -6.50 1.14 -7.74
CA PHE A 138 -7.37 1.88 -6.81
C PHE A 138 -8.51 2.62 -7.53
N GLN A 139 -8.65 2.43 -8.85
CA GLN A 139 -9.77 3.00 -9.62
C GLN A 139 -11.13 2.42 -9.21
N THR A 140 -11.12 1.26 -8.57
CA THR A 140 -12.30 0.63 -7.96
C THR A 140 -12.06 0.34 -6.49
N ASN A 141 -13.12 0.04 -5.76
CA ASN A 141 -13.03 -0.48 -4.38
C ASN A 141 -12.79 -2.00 -4.34
N GLN A 142 -12.58 -2.67 -5.47
CA GLN A 142 -12.28 -4.10 -5.55
C GLN A 142 -10.78 -4.30 -5.70
N ASN A 143 -10.05 -3.91 -4.66
CA ASN A 143 -8.60 -4.08 -4.58
C ASN A 143 -8.23 -5.04 -3.46
N SER A 144 -7.18 -5.81 -3.71
CA SER A 144 -6.73 -6.87 -2.81
C SER A 144 -5.22 -7.02 -2.83
N LEU A 145 -4.72 -7.69 -1.78
CA LEU A 145 -3.35 -8.15 -1.68
C LEU A 145 -3.31 -9.64 -1.95
N VAL A 146 -2.32 -10.01 -2.74
CA VAL A 146 -1.91 -11.38 -2.97
C VAL A 146 -0.56 -11.56 -2.31
N ILE A 147 -0.44 -12.59 -1.49
CA ILE A 147 0.78 -12.88 -0.74
C ILE A 147 1.30 -14.25 -1.20
N GLU A 148 2.58 -14.29 -1.51
CA GLU A 148 3.31 -15.52 -1.77
C GLU A 148 4.41 -15.68 -0.73
N VAL A 149 4.50 -16.84 -0.11
CA VAL A 149 5.46 -17.13 0.96
C VAL A 149 6.31 -18.34 0.63
N GLN A 150 7.57 -18.30 1.05
CA GLN A 150 8.48 -19.44 1.05
C GLN A 150 8.97 -19.68 2.47
N GLY A 151 8.85 -20.90 2.94
CA GLY A 151 9.23 -21.30 4.29
C GLY A 151 10.75 -21.47 4.45
N SER A 152 11.27 -21.20 5.65
CA SER A 152 12.65 -21.56 6.03
C SER A 152 12.77 -23.04 6.43
N LYS A 153 11.67 -23.62 6.88
CA LYS A 153 11.50 -25.02 7.28
C LYS A 153 10.07 -25.46 7.08
N VAL A 154 9.83 -26.77 7.05
CA VAL A 154 8.48 -27.32 7.09
C VAL A 154 7.91 -27.10 8.50
N ALA A 155 6.70 -26.55 8.57
CA ALA A 155 5.96 -26.37 9.82
C ALA A 155 4.48 -26.68 9.60
N ALA A 156 3.88 -27.45 10.50
CA ALA A 156 2.44 -27.70 10.50
C ALA A 156 1.80 -26.82 11.59
N ASP A 157 1.56 -25.54 11.26
CA ASP A 157 1.00 -24.57 12.18
C ASP A 157 0.04 -23.63 11.43
N GLN A 158 -0.78 -22.89 12.18
CA GLN A 158 -1.55 -21.76 11.69
C GLN A 158 -1.04 -20.51 12.39
N ILE A 159 -0.47 -19.58 11.62
CA ILE A 159 0.10 -18.34 12.17
C ILE A 159 -0.87 -17.21 11.89
N THR A 160 -1.24 -16.48 12.94
CA THR A 160 -1.98 -15.23 12.84
C THR A 160 -1.02 -14.06 12.90
N MET A 161 -1.09 -13.19 11.91
CA MET A 161 -0.27 -11.99 11.80
C MET A 161 -1.13 -10.77 11.49
N LYS A 162 -0.71 -9.60 11.99
CA LYS A 162 -1.31 -8.32 11.68
C LYS A 162 -0.50 -7.66 10.56
N LEU A 163 -1.11 -7.46 9.40
CA LEU A 163 -0.53 -6.73 8.29
C LEU A 163 -0.90 -5.25 8.41
N ASN A 164 0.08 -4.37 8.29
CA ASN A 164 -0.11 -2.92 8.23
C ASN A 164 0.56 -2.40 6.96
N ALA A 165 -0.20 -1.73 6.11
CA ALA A 165 0.26 -1.11 4.89
C ALA A 165 -0.06 0.38 4.91
N VAL A 166 0.79 1.19 4.28
CA VAL A 166 0.54 2.60 4.05
C VAL A 166 0.70 2.90 2.57
N PHE A 167 -0.32 3.54 1.99
CA PHE A 167 -0.30 3.99 0.61
C PHE A 167 -0.21 5.52 0.58
N LYS A 168 0.82 6.03 -0.08
CA LYS A 168 0.99 7.46 -0.34
C LYS A 168 0.29 7.82 -1.64
N VAL A 169 -0.57 8.82 -1.58
CA VAL A 169 -1.41 9.28 -2.69
C VAL A 169 -1.06 10.73 -3.02
N ARG A 170 -0.94 11.02 -4.31
CA ARG A 170 -0.80 12.39 -4.85
C ARG A 170 -1.92 12.64 -5.85
N ALA A 171 -2.65 13.74 -5.64
CA ALA A 171 -3.69 14.21 -6.54
C ALA A 171 -3.37 15.63 -7.03
N GLU A 172 -3.74 15.92 -8.27
CA GLU A 172 -3.54 17.20 -8.93
C GLU A 172 -4.78 17.49 -9.79
N LEU A 173 -5.28 18.73 -9.73
CA LEU A 173 -6.47 19.17 -10.48
C LEU A 173 -6.19 19.23 -11.98
#